data_AF-A0A7G7W9V0-F1
#
_entry.id   AF-A0A7G7W9V0-F1
#
_cell.length_a   1.000
_cell.length_b   1.000
_cell.length_c   1.000
_cell.angle_alpha   90.00
_cell.angle_beta   90.00
_cell.angle_gamma   90.00
#
_symmetry.space_group_name_H-M   'P 1'
#
loop_
_entity.id
_entity.type
_entity.pdbx_description
1 polymer ?
#
loop_
_entity_poly.entity_id
_entity_poly.type
_entity_poly.pdbx_seq_one_letter_code
_entity_poly.pdbx_strand_id
1 'polypeptide(L)' 'MLLRLSLTLVALLICAGDVAALAVLLTWQERAADPDSRRLRLLRAVLPATSVLLLVLLGTIFSLMMLWSPQGAEALASL' A
#
# COMPACT_ATOMS: atom_id res chain seq x y z
N MET A 1 -4.59 24.84 2.50
CA MET A 1 -4.03 24.24 3.73
C MET A 1 -4.86 23.05 4.22
N LEU A 2 -6.13 23.23 4.57
CA LEU A 2 -7.04 22.15 5.02
C LEU A 2 -7.10 20.93 4.07
N LEU A 3 -7.27 21.15 2.77
CA LEU A 3 -7.31 20.07 1.76
C LEU A 3 -6.00 19.25 1.71
N ARG A 4 -4.85 19.92 1.85
CA ARG A 4 -3.53 19.26 1.85
C ARG A 4 -3.36 18.39 3.10
N LEU A 5 -3.84 18.87 4.24
CA LEU A 5 -3.88 18.13 5.50
C LEU A 5 -4.80 16.91 5.43
N SER A 6 -6.02 17.06 4.90
CA SER A 6 -6.94 15.93 4.75
C SER A 6 -6.39 14.85 3.80
N LEU A 7 -5.77 15.23 2.69
CA LEU A 7 -5.12 14.29 1.77
C LEU A 7 -3.94 13.57 2.44
N THR A 8 -3.16 14.28 3.26
CA THR A 8 -2.05 13.68 4.03
C THR A 8 -2.58 12.67 5.06
N LEU A 9 -3.69 12.98 5.74
CA LEU A 9 -4.36 12.05 6.67
C LEU A 9 -4.89 10.81 5.95
N VAL A 10 -5.51 10.97 4.78
CA VAL A 10 -5.99 9.84 3.97
C VAL A 10 -4.81 8.94 3.58
N ALA A 11 -3.70 9.51 3.12
CA ALA A 11 -2.50 8.75 2.79
C ALA A 11 -1.93 8.00 4.00
N LEU A 12 -1.92 8.61 5.19
CA LEU A 12 -1.54 7.94 6.44
C LEU A 12 -2.45 6.75 6.77
N LEU A 13 -3.76 6.89 6.57
CA LEU A 13 -4.72 5.80 6.75
C LEU A 13 -4.49 4.66 5.75
N ILE A 14 -4.18 4.98 4.50
CA ILE A 14 -3.82 3.98 3.48
C ILE A 14 -2.56 3.22 3.91
N CYS A 15 -1.51 3.92 4.34
CA CYS A 15 -0.29 3.28 4.84
C CYS A 15 -0.57 2.35 6.03
N ALA A 16 -1.36 2.81 7.01
CA ALA A 16 -1.74 1.98 8.16
C ALA A 16 -2.57 0.76 7.72
N GLY A 17 -3.48 0.95 6.77
CA GLY A 17 -4.29 -0.10 6.17
C GLY A 17 -3.44 -1.15 5.44
N ASP A 18 -2.44 -0.73 4.65
CA ASP A 18 -1.54 -1.63 3.94
C ASP A 18 -0.73 -2.49 4.90
N VAL A 19 -0.18 -1.90 5.97
CA VAL A 19 0.55 -2.65 7.00
C VAL A 19 -0.38 -3.64 7.71
N ALA A 20 -1.60 -3.23 8.06
CA ALA A 20 -2.58 -4.12 8.66
C ALA A 20 -2.98 -5.27 7.72
N ALA A 21 -3.19 -4.98 6.43
CA ALA A 21 -3.51 -5.99 5.42
C ALA A 21 -2.37 -7.01 5.26
N LEU A 22 -1.12 -6.55 5.22
CA LEU A 22 0.05 -7.43 5.19
C LEU A 22 0.13 -8.31 6.43
N ALA A 23 -0.08 -7.75 7.62
CA ALA A 23 -0.09 -8.52 8.86
C ALA A 23 -1.16 -9.62 8.86
N VAL A 24 -2.37 -9.30 8.38
CA VAL A 24 -3.46 -10.29 8.24
C VAL A 24 -3.11 -11.37 7.22
N LEU A 25 -2.56 -10.99 6.07
CA LEU A 25 -2.13 -11.94 5.02
C LEU A 25 -1.07 -12.91 5.52
N LEU A 26 -0.05 -12.41 6.24
CA LEU A 26 1.00 -13.23 6.82
C LEU A 26 0.45 -14.16 7.90
N THR A 27 -0.39 -13.64 8.80
CA THR A 27 -1.05 -14.45 9.83
C THR A 27 -1.92 -15.55 9.22
N TRP A 28 -2.65 -15.25 8.15
CA TRP A 28 -3.46 -16.24 7.42
C TRP A 28 -2.60 -17.31 6.73
N GLN A 29 -1.43 -16.92 6.20
CA GLN A 29 -0.48 -17.85 5.60
C GLN A 29 0.18 -18.76 6.63
N GLU A 30 0.47 -18.27 7.84
CA GLU A 30 1.00 -19.07 8.95
C GLU A 30 0.01 -20.10 9.48
N ARG A 31 -1.30 -19.82 9.43
CA ARG A 31 -2.36 -20.75 9.85
C ARG A 31 -2.60 -21.92 8.89
N ALA A 32 -1.83 -22.05 7.81
CA ALA A 32 -1.94 -23.19 6.90
C ALA A 32 -1.36 -24.46 7.57
N ALA A 33 -2.20 -25.49 7.74
CA ALA A 33 -1.86 -26.71 8.47
C ALA A 33 -0.79 -27.59 7.78
N ASP A 34 -0.62 -27.43 6.47
CA ASP A 34 0.25 -28.28 5.65
C ASP A 34 1.30 -27.45 4.87
N PRO A 35 2.58 -27.86 4.82
CA PRO A 35 3.65 -27.10 4.17
C PRO A 35 3.44 -26.87 2.67
N ASP A 36 2.86 -27.82 1.93
CA ASP A 36 2.59 -27.64 0.50
C ASP A 36 1.42 -26.66 0.29
N SER A 37 0.39 -26.74 1.12
CA SER A 37 -0.70 -25.76 1.13
C SER A 37 -0.21 -24.33 1.45
N ARG A 38 0.80 -24.20 2.32
CA ARG A 38 1.43 -22.92 2.69
C ARG A 38 2.21 -22.31 1.53
N ARG A 39 2.96 -23.12 0.77
CA ARG A 39 3.66 -22.68 -0.45
C ARG A 39 2.68 -22.23 -1.54
N LEU A 40 1.61 -23.00 -1.76
CA LEU A 40 0.60 -22.65 -2.75
C LEU A 40 -0.08 -21.31 -2.45
N ARG A 41 -0.45 -21.09 -1.17
CA ARG A 41 -1.00 -19.81 -0.70
C ARG A 41 -0.01 -18.65 -0.85
N LEU A 42 1.27 -18.91 -0.58
CA LEU A 42 2.30 -17.89 -0.72
C LEU A 42 2.42 -17.42 -2.18
N LEU A 43 2.52 -18.34 -3.13
CA LEU A 43 2.68 -17.99 -4.54
C LEU A 43 1.42 -17.42 -5.18
N ARG A 44 0.25 -17.98 -4.84
CA ARG A 44 -1.00 -17.65 -5.54
C ARG A 44 -1.79 -16.51 -4.91
N ALA A 45 -1.59 -16.24 -3.61
CA ALA A 45 -2.35 -15.21 -2.89
C ALA A 45 -1.42 -14.17 -2.26
N VAL A 46 -0.45 -14.59 -1.43
CA VAL A 46 0.38 -13.64 -0.68
C VAL A 46 1.26 -12.80 -1.59
N LEU A 47 1.92 -13.43 -2.56
CA LEU A 47 2.80 -12.74 -3.50
C LEU A 47 2.05 -11.68 -4.33
N PRO A 48 0.97 -12.01 -5.06
CA PRO A 48 0.24 -10.99 -5.83
C PRO A 48 -0.41 -9.93 -4.94
N ALA A 49 -0.98 -10.31 -3.78
CA ALA A 49 -1.58 -9.35 -2.87
C ALA A 49 -0.53 -8.37 -2.32
N THR A 50 0.63 -8.88 -1.90
CA THR A 50 1.76 -8.05 -1.44
C THR A 50 2.24 -7.13 -2.55
N SER A 51 2.37 -7.60 -3.80
CA SER A 51 2.74 -6.74 -4.92
C SER A 51 1.76 -5.59 -5.13
N VAL A 52 0.44 -5.85 -5.03
CA VAL A 52 -0.58 -4.80 -5.13
C VAL A 52 -0.48 -3.82 -3.97
N LEU A 53 -0.37 -4.31 -2.72
CA LEU A 53 -0.22 -3.45 -1.54
C LEU A 53 1.04 -2.59 -1.61
N LEU A 54 2.16 -3.14 -2.07
CA LEU A 54 3.39 -2.37 -2.28
C LEU A 54 3.23 -1.31 -3.37
N LEU A 55 2.50 -1.60 -4.45
CA LEU A 55 2.21 -0.63 -5.50
C LEU A 55 1.34 0.51 -4.97
N VAL A 56 0.33 0.20 -4.15
CA VAL A 56 -0.53 1.18 -3.48
C VAL A 56 0.28 2.05 -2.54
N LEU A 57 1.13 1.44 -1.71
CA LEU A 57 2.00 2.17 -0.78
C LEU A 57 2.96 3.10 -1.53
N LEU A 58 3.61 2.58 -2.57
CA LEU A 58 4.54 3.37 -3.40
C LEU A 58 3.82 4.54 -4.09
N GLY A 59 2.65 4.28 -4.69
CA GLY A 59 1.83 5.30 -5.31
C GLY A 59 1.39 6.37 -4.30
N THR A 60 0.99 5.94 -3.10
CA THR A 60 0.57 6.84 -2.02
C THR A 60 1.71 7.74 -1.56
N ILE A 61 2.90 7.17 -1.31
CA ILE A 61 4.09 7.94 -0.93
C ILE A 61 4.49 8.89 -2.06
N PHE A 62 4.48 8.44 -3.31
CA PHE A 62 4.79 9.28 -4.47
C PHE A 62 3.81 10.45 -4.59
N SER A 63 2.50 10.19 -4.46
CA SER A 63 1.48 11.24 -4.43
C SER A 63 1.68 12.22 -3.27
N LEU A 64 2.13 11.74 -2.11
CA LEU A 64 2.43 12.60 -0.96
C LEU A 64 3.65 13.49 -1.24
N MET A 65 4.71 12.92 -1.82
CA MET A 65 5.89 13.68 -2.26
C MET A 65 5.51 14.75 -3.30
N MET A 66 4.68 14.40 -4.29
CA MET A 66 4.14 15.35 -5.27
C MET A 66 3.29 16.43 -4.62
N LEU A 67 2.39 16.05 -3.72
CA LEU A 67 1.50 16.96 -3.00
C LEU A 67 2.31 17.97 -2.17
N TRP A 68 3.44 17.56 -1.60
CA TRP A 68 4.31 18.41 -0.78
C TRP A 68 5.41 19.13 -1.58
N SER A 69 5.70 18.70 -2.81
CA SER A 69 6.70 19.30 -3.69
C SER A 69 6.26 20.67 -4.25
N PRO A 70 7.16 21.66 -4.31
CA PRO A 70 6.88 22.94 -4.96
C PRO A 70 6.66 22.82 -6.47
N GLN A 71 7.36 21.90 -7.17
CA GLN A 71 7.13 21.65 -8.61
C GLN A 71 5.97 20.67 -8.87
N GLY A 72 5.42 20.03 -7.83
CA GLY A 72 4.45 18.96 -8.02
C GLY A 72 3.09 19.44 -8.54
N ALA A 73 2.70 20.68 -8.23
CA ALA A 73 1.48 21.28 -8.72
C ALA A 73 1.51 21.49 -10.26
N GLU A 74 2.66 21.88 -10.82
CA GLU A 74 2.83 22.10 -12.27
C GLU A 74 2.87 20.78 -13.05
N ALA A 75 3.51 19.76 -12.48
CA ALA A 75 3.58 18.43 -13.08
C ALA A 75 2.20 17.71 -13.06
N LEU A 76 1.39 17.90 -12.02
CA LEU A 76 0.02 17.39 -11.96
C LEU A 76 -0.95 18.14 -12.89
N ALA A 77 -0.71 19.42 -13.15
CA ALA A 77 -1.54 20.23 -14.03
C ALA A 77 -1.26 20.00 -15.53
N SER A 78 -0.13 19.38 -15.87
CA SER A 78 0.28 19.06 -17.25
C SER A 78 0.00 17.63 -17.69
N LEU A 79 -0.52 16.79 -16.79
CA LEU A 79 -1.05 15.45 -17.04
C LEU A 79 -2.55 15.52 -17.36
#